data_AF-A0AAV0WPM4-F1
#
_entry.id   AF-A0AAV0WPM4-F1
#
_cell.length_a   1.000
_cell.length_b   1.000
_cell.length_c   1.000
_cell.angle_alpha   90.00
_cell.angle_beta   90.00
_cell.angle_gamma   90.00
#
_symmetry.space_group_name_H-M   'P 1'
#
loop_
_entity.id
_entity.type
_entity.pdbx_description
1 polymer ?
#
loop_
_entity_poly.entity_id
_entity_poly.type
_entity_poly.pdbx_seq_one_letter_code
_entity_poly.pdbx_strand_id
1 'polypeptide(L)' 'MIKFKGRSTLKQYMKDKPVKRGYKGWMLCDSSGYNLKFEVNTGKKKGTVEAGLGGRVVLDLLICFLKIC' A
#
# COMPACT_ATOMS: atom_id res chain seq x y z
N MET A 1 -3.48 5.95 -5.86
CA MET A 1 -4.88 5.74 -5.43
C MET A 1 -5.64 5.16 -6.58
N ILE A 2 -6.28 4.02 -6.38
CA ILE A 2 -7.09 3.35 -7.39
C ILE A 2 -8.52 3.86 -7.25
N LYS A 3 -9.04 4.52 -8.29
CA LYS A 3 -10.37 5.13 -8.29
C LYS A 3 -11.44 4.04 -8.12
N PHE A 4 -12.25 4.16 -7.07
CA PHE A 4 -13.34 3.23 -6.81
C PHE A 4 -14.55 3.93 -6.19
N LYS A 5 -15.72 3.80 -6.82
CA LYS A 5 -16.95 4.50 -6.41
C LYS A 5 -17.91 3.64 -5.58
N GLY A 6 -17.91 2.30 -5.70
CA GLY A 6 -18.84 1.39 -5.00
C GLY A 6 -18.67 1.35 -3.47
N ARG A 7 -19.58 0.66 -2.75
CA ARG A 7 -19.47 0.51 -1.29
C ARG A 7 -18.40 -0.53 -0.96
N SER A 8 -17.40 -0.14 -0.18
CA SER A 8 -16.34 -1.04 0.31
C SER A 8 -15.71 -0.41 1.55
N THR A 9 -15.40 -1.25 2.54
CA THR A 9 -14.75 -0.87 3.80
C THR A 9 -13.26 -0.54 3.62
N LEU A 10 -12.62 -1.06 2.57
CA LEU A 10 -11.19 -0.84 2.26
C LEU A 10 -10.94 0.52 1.60
N LYS A 11 -12.00 1.27 1.28
CA LYS A 11 -11.89 2.56 0.62
C LYS A 11 -11.34 3.60 1.62
N GLN A 12 -10.26 4.26 1.24
CA GLN A 12 -9.63 5.31 2.04
C GLN A 12 -9.88 6.69 1.43
N TYR A 13 -9.91 7.70 2.30
CA TYR A 13 -9.97 9.10 1.91
C TYR A 13 -8.61 9.76 2.13
N MET A 14 -8.10 10.49 1.13
CA MET A 14 -6.90 11.31 1.21
C MET A 14 -7.16 12.68 0.58
N LYS A 15 -7.07 13.74 1.39
CA LYS A 15 -7.47 15.10 1.03
C LYS A 15 -6.71 15.64 -0.19
N ASP A 16 -5.41 15.37 -0.25
CA ASP A 16 -4.47 16.01 -1.20
C ASP A 16 -4.16 15.14 -2.44
N LYS A 17 -5.02 14.17 -2.76
CA LYS A 17 -4.89 13.35 -3.97
C LYS A 17 -5.90 13.77 -5.05
N PRO A 18 -5.53 13.70 -6.35
CA PRO A 18 -6.48 13.93 -7.44
C PRO A 18 -7.71 13.01 -7.34
N VAL A 19 -7.47 11.74 -6.99
CA VAL A 19 -8.51 10.78 -6.60
C VAL A 19 -8.57 10.73 -5.07
N LYS A 20 -9.46 11.54 -4.48
CA LYS A 20 -9.57 11.67 -3.02
C LYS A 20 -10.09 10.42 -2.32
N ARG A 21 -10.92 9.61 -3.00
CA ARG A 21 -11.55 8.41 -2.41
C ARG A 21 -11.40 7.19 -3.32
N GLY A 22 -10.84 6.12 -2.77
CA GLY A 22 -10.51 4.92 -3.54
C GLY A 22 -9.71 3.91 -2.74
N TYR A 23 -9.09 2.93 -3.40
CA TYR A 23 -8.19 1.99 -2.74
C TYR A 23 -6.76 2.56 -2.68
N LYS A 24 -6.15 2.48 -1.49
CA LYS A 24 -4.74 2.81 -1.31
C LYS A 24 -3.91 1.57 -1.56
N GLY A 25 -2.88 1.71 -2.39
CA GLY A 25 -1.87 0.68 -2.62
C GLY A 25 -0.48 1.24 -2.33
N TRP A 26 0.39 0.36 -1.86
CA TRP A 26 1.83 0.56 -1.73
C TRP A 26 2.51 -0.18 -2.88
N MET A 27 3.55 0.42 -3.46
CA MET A 27 4.26 -0.13 -4.61
C MET A 27 5.76 0.08 -4.40
N LEU A 28 6.52 -0.96 -4.71
CA LEU A 28 7.96 -0.93 -4.87
C LEU A 28 8.24 -0.92 -6.36
N CYS A 29 8.83 0.17 -6.83
CA CYS A 29 9.18 0.33 -8.24
C CYS A 29 10.69 0.53 -8.37
N ASP A 30 11.23 0.08 -9.50
CA ASP A 30 12.55 0.49 -9.94
C ASP A 30 12.53 1.95 -10.45
N SER A 31 13.71 2.55 -10.56
CA SER A 31 13.97 3.85 -11.17
C SER A 31 13.39 4.01 -12.58
N SER A 32 13.30 2.93 -13.36
CA SER A 32 12.62 2.89 -14.66
C SER A 32 11.10 3.06 -14.58
N GLY A 33 10.52 3.01 -13.38
CA GLY A 33 9.08 2.99 -13.15
C GLY A 33 8.46 1.59 -13.19
N TYR A 34 9.25 0.54 -13.42
CA TYR A 34 8.76 -0.84 -13.41
C TYR A 34 8.33 -1.26 -12.00
N ASN A 35 7.11 -1.78 -11.88
CA ASN A 35 6.55 -2.22 -10.60
C ASN A 35 7.07 -3.63 -10.24
N LEU A 36 7.91 -3.70 -9.22
CA LEU A 36 8.50 -4.95 -8.74
C LEU A 36 7.56 -5.69 -7.80
N LYS A 37 6.85 -4.96 -6.94
CA LYS A 37 5.93 -5.55 -5.94
C LYS A 37 4.92 -4.52 -5.45
N PHE A 38 3.70 -4.95 -5.16
CA PHE A 38 2.68 -4.08 -4.61
C PHE A 38 1.86 -4.76 -3.50
N GLU A 39 1.28 -3.96 -2.61
CA GLU A 39 0.38 -4.39 -1.53
C GLU A 39 -0.81 -3.41 -1.44
N VAL A 40 -2.04 -3.93 -1.37
CA VAL A 40 -3.23 -3.11 -1.13
C VAL A 40 -3.38 -2.87 0.37
N ASN A 41 -3.57 -1.62 0.77
CA ASN A 41 -3.79 -1.28 2.16
C ASN A 41 -5.22 -1.61 2.58
N THR A 42 -5.37 -2.56 3.50
CA THR A 42 -6.65 -3.00 4.05
C THR A 42 -7.09 -2.21 5.29
N GLY A 43 -6.26 -1.30 5.79
CA GLY A 43 -6.52 -0.49 6.99
C GLY A 43 -6.35 -1.23 8.32
N LYS A 44 -6.40 -2.57 8.31
CA LYS A 44 -6.13 -3.44 9.47
C LYS A 44 -5.47 -4.73 8.97
N LYS A 45 -4.54 -5.27 9.74
CA LYS A 45 -3.93 -6.59 9.51
C LYS A 45 -4.04 -7.38 10.82
N LYS A 46 -4.64 -8.57 10.78
CA LYS A 46 -4.89 -9.44 11.94
C LYS A 46 -5.70 -8.81 13.10
N GLY A 47 -6.53 -7.81 12.80
CA GLY A 47 -7.46 -7.22 13.79
C GLY A 47 -6.86 -6.20 14.76
N THR A 48 -5.54 -5.98 14.73
CA THR A 48 -4.87 -4.96 15.55
C THR A 48 -4.62 -3.68 14.74
N VAL A 49 -4.57 -2.54 15.45
CA VAL A 49 -4.11 -1.27 14.87
C VAL A 49 -2.60 -1.37 14.69
N GLU A 50 -2.13 -1.27 13.45
CA GLU A 50 -0.70 -1.38 13.16
C GLU A 50 0.06 -0.14 13.66
N ALA A 51 0.95 -0.32 14.64
CA ALA A 51 2.00 0.64 14.95
C ALA A 51 3.16 0.47 13.95
N GLY A 52 3.74 1.57 13.47
CA GLY A 52 4.88 1.51 12.55
C GLY A 52 4.56 1.06 11.12
N LEU A 53 3.36 1.39 10.61
CA LEU A 53 2.88 1.02 9.26
C LEU A 53 3.92 1.26 8.15
N GLY A 54 4.60 2.41 8.16
CA GLY A 54 5.57 2.77 7.13
C GLY A 54 6.75 1.80 7.06
N GLY A 55 7.40 1.56 8.21
CA GLY A 55 8.55 0.66 8.29
C GLY A 55 8.19 -0.79 7.93
N ARG A 56 7.06 -1.30 8.44
CA ARG A 56 6.58 -2.64 8.11
C ARG A 56 6.38 -2.81 6.61
N VAL A 57 5.67 -1.88 5.97
CA VAL A 57 5.38 -1.97 4.52
C VAL A 57 6.66 -1.97 3.70
N VAL A 58 7.66 -1.15 4.08
CA VAL A 58 8.95 -1.12 3.39
C VAL A 58 9.67 -2.46 3.51
N LEU A 59 9.75 -3.03 4.72
CA LEU A 59 10.38 -4.33 4.95
C LEU A 59 9.63 -5.45 4.20
N ASP A 60 8.30 -5.47 4.24
CA ASP A 60 7.47 -6.47 3.55
C ASP A 60 7.64 -6.40 2.02
N LEU A 61 7.79 -5.20 1.46
CA LEU A 61 8.03 -5.02 0.03
C LEU A 61 9.47 -5.44 -0.36
N LEU A 62 10.46 -5.16 0.49
CA LEU A 62 11.88 -5.48 0.23
C LEU A 62 12.28 -6.92 0.58
N ILE A 63 11.45 -7.69 1.29
CA ILE A 63 11.83 -9.02 1.81
C ILE A 63 12.28 -10.03 0.74
N CYS A 64 11.86 -9.87 -0.52
CA CYS A 64 12.34 -10.71 -1.62
C CYS A 64 13.78 -10.35 -2.04
N PHE A 65 14.18 -9.09 -1.91
CA PHE A 65 15.54 -8.62 -2.24
C PHE A 65 16.52 -8.88 -1.11
N LEU A 66 16.07 -8.78 0.15
CA LEU A 66 16.91 -8.99 1.33
C LEU A 66 17.30 -10.46 1.58
N LYS A 67 16.70 -11.43 0.89
CA LYS A 67 17.02 -12.86 1.01
C LYS A 67 18.02 -13.38 -0.04
N ILE A 68 18.43 -12.53 -0.97
CA ILE A 68 19.35 -12.86 -2.07
C ILE A 68 20.79 -12.38 -1.76
N CYS A 69 21.00 -11.71 -0.63
CA CYS A 69 22.32 -11.40 -0.07
C CYS A 69 22.62 -12.28 1.15
#